data_AF-A0A2E4XIU5-F1
#
_entry.id   AF-A0A2E4XIU5-F1
#
_cell.length_a   1.000
_cell.length_b   1.000
_cell.length_c   1.000
_cell.angle_alpha   90.00
_cell.angle_beta   90.00
_cell.angle_gamma   90.00
#
_symmetry.space_group_name_H-M   'P 1'
#
loop_
_entity.id
_entity.type
_entity.pdbx_description
1 polymer ?
#
loop_
_entity_poly.entity_id
_entity_poly.type
_entity_poly.pdbx_seq_one_letter_code
_entity_poly.pdbx_strand_id
1 'polypeptide(L)'
;MDIDGMESRLNKISSELKKEDQKMKETIQKIADKDETKQSYEYLSEEERNYRKVNDAYKKYISQYSKEYIEMSDYYYGPELPYDIYNREFNKIRTEGTYLDSPKDVKELYALFMFYSIFDISVGKVICSG
;
A
#
# COMPACT_ATOMS: atom_id res chain seq x y z
N MET A 1 49.93 -5.27 14.93
CA MET A 1 48.45 -5.31 15.02
C MET A 1 47.99 -6.24 13.93
N ASP A 2 47.27 -7.31 14.26
CA ASP A 2 46.78 -8.28 13.28
C ASP A 2 45.45 -7.78 12.69
N ILE A 3 45.57 -7.00 11.62
CA ILE A 3 44.43 -6.32 10.98
C ILE A 3 43.55 -7.34 10.24
N ASP A 4 44.16 -8.34 9.62
CA ASP A 4 43.46 -9.41 8.89
C ASP A 4 42.61 -10.28 9.84
N GLY A 5 43.13 -10.56 11.04
CA GLY A 5 42.41 -11.24 12.11
C GLY A 5 41.19 -10.45 12.62
N MET A 6 41.24 -9.11 12.59
CA MET A 6 40.10 -8.26 12.96
C MET A 6 39.05 -8.21 11.85
N GLU A 7 39.47 -8.12 10.59
CA GLU A 7 38.56 -8.07 9.44
C GLU A 7 37.74 -9.36 9.30
N SER A 8 38.38 -10.52 9.44
CA SER A 8 37.69 -11.82 9.40
C SER A 8 36.64 -11.96 10.52
N ARG A 9 36.92 -11.45 11.73
CA ARG A 9 35.97 -11.43 12.85
C ARG A 9 34.80 -10.49 12.58
N LEU A 10 35.06 -9.30 12.05
CA LEU A 10 34.02 -8.33 11.68
C LEU A 10 33.08 -8.90 10.62
N ASN A 11 33.63 -9.54 9.58
CA ASN A 11 32.84 -10.18 8.53
C ASN A 11 31.99 -11.33 9.09
N LYS A 12 32.54 -12.13 10.01
CA LYS A 12 31.80 -13.19 10.68
C LYS A 12 30.63 -12.63 11.51
N ILE A 13 30.89 -11.62 12.35
CA ILE A 13 29.86 -10.95 13.17
C ILE A 13 28.78 -10.34 12.27
N SER A 14 29.16 -9.66 11.19
CA SER A 14 28.20 -9.08 10.24
C SER A 14 27.30 -10.15 9.61
N SER A 15 27.88 -11.30 9.23
CA SER A 15 27.12 -12.41 8.67
C SER A 15 26.19 -13.09 9.68
N GLU A 16 26.62 -13.20 10.94
CA GLU A 16 25.82 -13.76 12.03
C GLU A 16 24.64 -12.83 12.36
N LEU A 17 24.89 -11.52 12.42
CA LEU A 17 23.86 -10.50 12.64
C LEU A 17 22.77 -10.56 11.56
N LYS A 18 23.15 -10.69 10.27
CA LYS A 18 22.18 -10.83 9.18
C LYS A 18 21.33 -12.09 9.30
N LYS A 19 21.94 -13.21 9.71
CA LYS A 19 21.21 -14.47 9.93
C LYS A 19 20.24 -14.36 11.11
N GLU A 20 20.64 -13.67 12.16
CA GLU A 20 19.82 -13.48 13.36
C GLU A 20 18.63 -12.55 13.09
N ASP A 21 18.84 -11.46 12.34
CA ASP A 21 17.76 -10.56 11.90
C ASP A 21 16.71 -11.31 11.05
N GLN A 22 17.16 -12.19 10.15
CA GLN A 22 16.26 -13.01 9.35
C GLN A 22 15.45 -13.99 10.20
N LYS A 23 16.09 -14.66 11.17
CA LYS A 23 15.40 -15.55 12.12
C LYS A 23 14.39 -14.79 12.98
N MET A 24 14.71 -13.57 13.39
CA MET A 24 13.80 -12.72 14.15
C MET A 24 12.54 -12.42 13.33
N LYS A 25 12.70 -11.99 12.08
CA LYS A 25 11.57 -11.73 11.16
C LYS A 25 10.69 -12.96 10.95
N GLU A 26 11.28 -14.12 10.70
CA GLU A 26 10.54 -15.39 10.57
C GLU A 26 9.77 -15.75 11.84
N THR A 27 10.34 -15.48 13.01
CA THR A 27 9.71 -15.76 14.30
C THR A 27 8.54 -14.82 14.55
N ILE A 28 8.72 -13.52 14.29
CA ILE A 28 7.65 -12.52 14.39
C ILE A 28 6.52 -12.88 13.42
N GLN A 29 6.83 -13.30 12.19
CA GLN A 29 5.84 -13.73 11.21
C GLN A 29 5.00 -14.91 11.73
N LYS A 30 5.65 -15.95 12.28
CA LYS A 30 4.98 -17.13 12.84
C LYS A 30 4.12 -16.80 14.07
N ILE A 31 4.56 -15.84 14.88
CA ILE A 31 3.77 -15.35 16.02
C ILE A 31 2.55 -14.58 15.50
N ALA A 32 2.74 -13.68 14.54
CA ALA A 32 1.67 -12.87 13.97
C ALA A 32 0.57 -13.70 13.29
N ASP A 33 0.92 -14.83 12.69
CA ASP A 33 -0.07 -15.72 12.06
C ASP A 33 -0.91 -16.51 13.09
N LYS A 34 -0.44 -16.62 14.34
CA LYS A 34 -1.12 -17.33 15.45
C LYS A 34 -1.71 -16.39 16.49
N ASP A 35 -1.44 -15.09 16.37
CA ASP A 35 -1.81 -14.09 17.35
C ASP A 35 -3.22 -13.55 17.05
N GLU A 36 -4.20 -14.07 17.77
CA GLU A 36 -5.58 -13.61 17.72
C GLU A 36 -5.76 -12.16 18.23
N THR A 37 -4.83 -11.68 19.08
CA THR A 37 -4.89 -10.35 19.70
C THR A 37 -4.30 -9.25 18.82
N LYS A 38 -3.57 -9.62 17.77
CA LYS A 38 -2.89 -8.72 16.81
C LYS A 38 -1.86 -7.76 17.45
N GLN A 39 -1.40 -8.05 18.66
CA GLN A 39 -0.38 -7.27 19.36
C GLN A 39 1.01 -7.42 18.71
N SER A 40 1.27 -8.58 18.13
CA SER A 40 2.47 -8.90 17.34
C SER A 40 2.74 -7.94 16.18
N TYR A 41 1.72 -7.23 15.70
CA TYR A 41 1.85 -6.28 14.59
C TYR A 41 2.70 -5.06 14.95
N GLU A 42 2.92 -4.79 16.23
CA GLU A 42 3.78 -3.70 16.69
C GLU A 42 5.27 -3.95 16.45
N TYR A 43 5.67 -5.21 16.26
CA TYR A 43 7.06 -5.60 16.02
C TYR A 43 7.39 -5.76 14.54
N LEU A 44 6.41 -5.58 13.66
CA LEU A 44 6.58 -5.63 12.20
C LEU A 44 7.03 -4.27 11.65
N SER A 45 7.61 -4.29 10.46
CA SER A 45 7.84 -3.04 9.71
C SER A 45 6.51 -2.32 9.44
N GLU A 46 6.55 -1.00 9.26
CA GLU A 46 5.33 -0.19 9.05
C GLU A 46 4.54 -0.66 7.82
N GLU A 47 5.25 -1.02 6.74
CA GLU A 47 4.65 -1.54 5.51
C GLU A 47 3.96 -2.90 5.73
N GLU A 48 4.63 -3.85 6.39
CA GLU A 48 4.06 -5.17 6.70
C GLU A 48 2.88 -5.05 7.65
N ARG A 49 2.98 -4.16 8.64
CA ARG A 49 1.91 -3.87 9.59
C ARG A 49 0.67 -3.35 8.88
N ASN A 50 0.83 -2.41 7.96
CA ASN A 50 -0.30 -1.86 7.21
C ASN A 50 -0.90 -2.89 6.26
N TYR A 51 -0.07 -3.65 5.54
CA TYR A 51 -0.54 -4.74 4.69
C TYR A 51 -1.39 -5.74 5.47
N ARG A 52 -0.91 -6.22 6.62
CA ARG A 52 -1.65 -7.18 7.45
C ARG A 52 -2.97 -6.62 7.96
N LYS A 53 -3.01 -5.35 8.40
CA LYS A 53 -4.26 -4.69 8.81
C LYS A 53 -5.29 -4.66 7.69
N VAL A 54 -4.86 -4.30 6.48
CA VAL A 54 -5.75 -4.22 5.30
C VAL A 54 -6.19 -5.61 4.86
N ASN A 55 -5.28 -6.59 4.83
CA ASN A 55 -5.60 -7.97 4.49
C ASN A 55 -6.61 -8.58 5.47
N ASP A 56 -6.47 -8.32 6.77
CA ASP A 56 -7.44 -8.76 7.77
C ASP A 56 -8.82 -8.12 7.59
N ALA A 57 -8.86 -6.82 7.27
CA ALA A 57 -10.11 -6.13 6.98
C ALA A 57 -10.78 -6.70 5.73
N TYR A 58 -9.99 -6.97 4.69
CA TYR A 58 -10.45 -7.64 3.47
C TYR A 58 -11.01 -9.03 3.75
N LYS A 59 -10.27 -9.88 4.49
CA LYS A 59 -10.73 -11.22 4.91
C LYS A 59 -12.04 -11.15 5.68
N LYS A 60 -12.14 -10.20 6.62
CA LYS A 60 -13.38 -9.99 7.39
C LYS A 60 -14.53 -9.58 6.47
N TYR A 61 -14.28 -8.67 5.53
CA TYR A 61 -15.29 -8.23 4.57
C TYR A 61 -15.81 -9.38 3.70
N ILE A 62 -14.92 -10.14 3.06
CA ILE A 62 -15.32 -11.26 2.19
C ILE A 62 -16.02 -12.38 2.98
N SER A 63 -15.71 -12.56 4.27
CA SER A 63 -16.34 -13.59 5.11
C SER A 63 -17.83 -13.36 5.37
N GLN A 64 -18.34 -12.16 5.08
CA GLN A 64 -19.75 -11.81 5.27
C GLN A 64 -20.64 -12.26 4.10
N TYR A 65 -20.04 -12.66 2.99
CA TYR A 65 -20.74 -13.00 1.75
C TYR A 65 -20.56 -14.47 1.40
N SER A 66 -21.50 -15.04 0.64
CA SER A 66 -21.34 -16.40 0.12
C SER A 66 -20.25 -16.42 -0.95
N LYS A 67 -19.62 -17.58 -1.11
CA LYS A 67 -18.53 -17.75 -2.07
C LYS A 67 -18.97 -17.46 -3.50
N GLU A 68 -20.16 -17.91 -3.87
CA GLU A 68 -20.75 -17.72 -5.20
C GLU A 68 -21.00 -16.24 -5.49
N TYR A 69 -21.33 -15.45 -4.46
CA TYR A 69 -21.57 -14.02 -4.60
C TYR A 69 -20.27 -13.23 -4.81
N ILE A 70 -19.23 -13.54 -4.03
CA ILE A 70 -17.94 -12.81 -4.14
C ILE A 70 -17.18 -13.16 -5.41
N GLU A 71 -17.30 -14.40 -5.91
CA GLU A 71 -16.64 -14.82 -7.14
C GLU A 71 -17.16 -14.08 -8.38
N MET A 72 -18.35 -13.48 -8.31
CA MET A 72 -18.88 -12.60 -9.35
C MET A 72 -18.40 -11.14 -9.24
N SER A 73 -17.67 -10.79 -8.17
CA SER A 73 -17.19 -9.42 -7.94
C SER A 73 -15.81 -9.20 -8.57
N ASP A 74 -15.65 -8.11 -9.30
CA ASP A 74 -14.35 -7.66 -9.84
C ASP A 74 -13.33 -7.30 -8.73
N TYR A 75 -13.82 -7.12 -7.50
CA TYR A 75 -13.01 -6.73 -6.34
C TYR A 75 -12.62 -7.92 -5.45
N TYR A 76 -12.97 -9.15 -5.84
CA TYR A 76 -12.52 -10.36 -5.16
C TYR A 76 -11.19 -10.84 -5.72
N TYR A 77 -10.14 -10.78 -4.90
CA TYR A 77 -8.78 -11.14 -5.29
C TYR A 77 -8.34 -12.52 -4.75
N GLY A 78 -9.28 -13.31 -4.23
CA GLY A 78 -9.02 -14.59 -3.57
C GLY A 78 -9.10 -14.52 -2.04
N PRO A 79 -8.70 -15.60 -1.35
CA PRO A 79 -8.79 -15.71 0.11
C PRO A 79 -7.90 -14.73 0.89
N GLU A 80 -6.82 -14.27 0.27
CA GLU A 80 -5.93 -13.25 0.82
C GLU A 80 -5.74 -12.14 -0.23
N LEU A 81 -5.59 -10.91 0.22
CA LEU A 81 -5.32 -9.77 -0.65
C LEU A 81 -3.88 -9.86 -1.18
N PRO A 82 -3.64 -10.04 -2.49
CA PRO A 82 -2.29 -10.09 -3.04
C PRO A 82 -1.51 -8.79 -2.77
N TYR A 83 -0.21 -8.90 -2.47
CA TYR A 83 0.61 -7.76 -2.07
C TYR A 83 0.78 -6.71 -3.18
N ASP A 84 0.79 -7.12 -4.44
CA ASP A 84 0.81 -6.25 -5.61
C ASP A 84 -0.47 -5.41 -5.74
N ILE A 85 -1.63 -6.02 -5.48
CA ILE A 85 -2.92 -5.32 -5.44
C ILE A 85 -2.98 -4.39 -4.24
N TYR A 86 -2.51 -4.85 -3.07
CA TYR A 86 -2.37 -4.00 -1.90
C TYR A 86 -1.55 -2.75 -2.23
N ASN A 87 -0.42 -2.93 -2.93
CA ASN A 87 0.42 -1.80 -3.29
C ASN A 87 -0.24 -0.83 -4.26
N ARG A 88 -0.97 -1.36 -5.24
CA ARG A 88 -1.70 -0.54 -6.23
C ARG A 88 -2.85 0.25 -5.62
N GLU A 89 -3.65 -0.38 -4.77
CA GLU A 89 -4.91 0.19 -4.28
C GLU A 89 -4.77 0.93 -2.94
N PHE A 90 -3.86 0.47 -2.07
CA PHE A 90 -3.79 0.91 -0.67
C PHE A 90 -2.42 1.47 -0.26
N ASN A 91 -1.31 0.90 -0.76
CA ASN A 91 0.04 1.43 -0.52
C ASN A 91 0.39 2.51 -1.56
N LYS A 92 -0.45 3.54 -1.66
CA LYS A 92 -0.07 4.74 -2.39
C LYS A 92 1.07 5.41 -1.60
N ILE A 93 2.31 5.08 -1.93
CA ILE A 93 3.36 6.09 -1.99
C ILE A 93 2.77 7.15 -2.93
N ARG A 94 2.20 8.21 -2.34
CA ARG A 94 1.45 9.31 -2.96
C ARG A 94 2.26 9.95 -4.09
N THR A 95 2.29 9.32 -5.25
CA THR A 95 2.93 9.85 -6.45
C THR A 95 1.90 10.56 -7.31
N GLU A 96 0.63 10.16 -7.23
CA GLU A 96 -0.48 10.82 -7.91
C GLU A 96 -1.57 11.16 -6.88
N GLY A 97 -1.53 12.41 -6.41
CA GLY A 97 -2.61 12.96 -5.58
C GLY A 97 -3.90 13.06 -6.39
N THR A 98 -5.03 12.83 -5.75
CA THR A 98 -6.35 13.11 -6.34
C THR A 98 -6.73 14.57 -6.10
N TYR A 99 -7.61 15.11 -6.95
CA TYR A 99 -8.16 16.47 -6.77
C TYR A 99 -8.96 16.67 -5.46
N LEU A 100 -9.13 15.62 -4.66
CA LEU A 100 -9.86 15.62 -3.40
C LEU A 100 -8.94 15.46 -2.17
N ASP A 101 -7.62 15.40 -2.36
CA ASP A 101 -6.69 15.09 -1.29
C ASP A 101 -6.38 16.31 -0.38
N SER A 102 -6.56 17.53 -0.89
CA SER A 102 -6.41 18.75 -0.10
C SER A 102 -7.34 19.89 -0.55
N PRO A 103 -7.60 20.89 0.30
CA PRO A 103 -8.37 22.08 -0.09
C PRO A 103 -7.75 22.86 -1.25
N LYS A 104 -6.44 22.71 -1.50
CA LYS A 104 -5.76 23.31 -2.65
C LYS A 104 -6.13 22.56 -3.93
N ASP A 105 -6.13 21.23 -3.91
CA ASP A 105 -6.42 20.40 -5.08
C ASP A 105 -7.89 20.58 -5.53
N VAL A 106 -8.80 20.78 -4.56
CA VAL A 106 -10.20 21.11 -4.85
C VAL A 106 -10.32 22.45 -5.58
N LYS A 107 -9.52 23.45 -5.23
CA LYS A 107 -9.51 24.75 -5.94
C LYS A 107 -8.99 24.60 -7.37
N GLU A 108 -7.97 23.77 -7.58
CA GLU A 108 -7.45 23.47 -8.92
C GLU A 108 -8.50 22.78 -9.79
N LEU A 109 -9.29 21.87 -9.21
CA LEU A 109 -10.42 21.24 -9.89
C LEU A 109 -11.49 22.25 -10.33
N TYR A 110 -11.88 23.19 -9.45
CA TYR A 110 -12.83 24.25 -9.82
C TYR A 110 -12.28 25.17 -10.92
N ALA A 111 -10.97 25.47 -10.88
CA ALA A 111 -10.32 26.26 -11.93
C ALA A 111 -10.37 25.54 -13.29
N LEU A 112 -10.17 24.22 -13.31
CA LEU A 112 -10.28 23.40 -14.51
C LEU A 112 -11.70 23.46 -15.12
N PHE A 113 -12.73 23.33 -14.28
CA PHE A 113 -14.12 23.45 -14.73
C PHE A 113 -14.44 24.83 -15.30
N MET A 114 -13.98 25.90 -14.64
CA MET A 114 -14.17 27.27 -15.14
C MET A 114 -13.43 27.48 -16.46
N PHE A 115 -12.20 26.97 -16.59
CA PHE A 115 -11.42 27.05 -17.82
C PHE A 115 -12.16 26.38 -18.99
N TYR A 116 -12.62 25.12 -18.82
CA TYR A 116 -13.38 24.42 -19.85
C TYR A 116 -14.68 25.13 -20.20
N SER A 117 -15.40 25.67 -19.21
CA SER A 117 -16.64 26.41 -19.45
C SER A 117 -16.40 27.65 -20.32
N ILE A 118 -15.32 28.40 -20.07
CA ILE A 118 -14.94 29.57 -20.87
C ILE A 118 -14.44 29.13 -22.26
N PHE A 119 -13.66 28.04 -22.31
CA PHE A 119 -13.14 27.48 -23.55
C PHE A 119 -14.27 27.06 -24.49
N ASP A 120 -15.26 26.32 -24.00
CA ASP A 120 -16.44 25.90 -24.77
C ASP A 120 -17.24 27.10 -25.30
N ILE A 121 -17.43 28.14 -24.48
CA ILE A 121 -18.08 29.39 -24.92
C ILE A 121 -17.28 30.06 -26.04
N SER A 122 -15.95 30.04 -25.94
CA SER A 122 -15.07 30.67 -26.92
C SER A 122 -15.04 29.90 -28.25
N VAL A 123 -14.97 28.57 -28.20
CA VAL A 123 -14.96 27.70 -29.39
C VAL A 123 -16.33 27.66 -30.06
N GLY A 124 -17.42 27.60 -29.28
CA GLY A 124 -18.79 27.68 -29.78
C GLY A 124 -19.09 29.00 -30.52
N LYS A 125 -18.49 30.11 -30.09
CA LYS A 125 -18.59 31.40 -30.80
C LYS A 125 -17.84 31.41 -32.14
N VAL A 126 -16.73 30.68 -32.28
CA VAL A 126 -15.96 30.62 -33.53
C VAL A 126 -16.69 29.79 -34.59
N ILE A 127 -17.42 28.75 -34.21
CA ILE A 127 -18.15 27.88 -35.16
C ILE A 127 -19.47 28.51 -35.62
N CYS A 128 -20.15 29.29 -34.78
CA CYS A 128 -21.44 29.91 -35.12
C CYS A 128 -21.32 31.32 -35.77
N SER A 129 -20.11 31.86 -35.92
CA SER A 129 -19.86 33.20 -36.49
C SER A 129 -19.12 33.17 -37.84
N GLY A 130 -18.99 31.98 -38.47
CA GLY A 130 -18.44 31.80 -39.82
C GLY A 130 -19.48 31.28 -40.80
#